data_AF-A0A3N1HDD6-F1
#
_entry.id   AF-A0A3N1HDD6-F1
#
_cell.length_a   1.000
_cell.length_b   1.000
_cell.length_c   1.000
_cell.angle_alpha   90.00
_cell.angle_beta   90.00
_cell.angle_gamma   90.00
#
_symmetry.space_group_name_H-M   'P 1'
#
loop_
_entity.id
_entity.type
_entity.pdbx_description
1 polymer ?
#
loop_
_entity_poly.entity_id
_entity_poly.type
_entity_poly.pdbx_seq_one_letter_code
_entity_poly.pdbx_strand_id
1 'polypeptide(L)'
;MSKWQRVVLTLLLMTEVAVTLVPVVRGLLFEPSLPEVVAGGEVRRVFQEADVPVGQPPGLRQGVLLGTTMLMLVTALSALAPVWLRPGSRMWLATFTGTHLAAVGLGWVHNLPLMTLLAAVSAVGVPLLVLAPPRRGQ
;
A
#
# COMPACT_ATOMS: atom_id res chain seq x y z
N MET A 1 -18.65 2.59 17.80
CA MET A 1 -17.45 1.75 17.73
C MET A 1 -16.90 1.59 19.15
N SER A 2 -16.64 0.37 19.62
CA SER A 2 -16.14 0.14 20.98
C SER A 2 -14.69 0.59 21.15
N LYS A 3 -14.23 0.76 22.41
CA LYS A 3 -12.82 1.09 22.71
C LYS A 3 -11.88 0.02 22.16
N TRP A 4 -12.25 -1.25 22.25
CA TRP A 4 -11.51 -2.37 21.69
C TRP A 4 -11.45 -2.35 20.16
N GLN A 5 -12.55 -2.07 19.47
CA GLN A 5 -12.55 -1.92 18.01
C GLN A 5 -11.58 -0.83 17.55
N ARG A 6 -11.51 0.31 18.25
CA ARG A 6 -10.55 1.39 17.95
C ARG A 6 -9.10 0.95 18.10
N VAL A 7 -8.78 0.23 19.18
CA VAL A 7 -7.42 -0.28 19.42
C VAL A 7 -7.01 -1.28 18.35
N VAL A 8 -7.87 -2.27 18.06
CA VAL A 8 -7.60 -3.28 17.03
C VAL A 8 -7.45 -2.63 15.66
N LEU A 9 -8.33 -1.69 15.30
CA LEU A 9 -8.25 -0.97 14.04
C LEU A 9 -6.97 -0.13 13.93
N THR A 10 -6.56 0.54 15.01
CA THR A 10 -5.31 1.31 15.05
C THR A 10 -4.11 0.38 14.84
N LEU A 11 -4.09 -0.79 15.49
CA LEU A 11 -3.02 -1.77 15.31
C LEU A 11 -2.97 -2.31 13.88
N LEU A 12 -4.12 -2.58 13.27
CA LEU A 12 -4.21 -3.02 11.88
C LEU A 12 -3.65 -1.94 10.92
N LEU A 13 -4.08 -0.68 11.08
CA LEU A 13 -3.59 0.43 10.25
C LEU A 13 -2.09 0.68 10.44
N MET A 14 -1.58 0.59 11.68
CA MET A 14 -0.14 0.70 11.95
C MET A 14 0.65 -0.45 11.31
N THR A 15 0.11 -1.66 11.35
CA THR A 15 0.72 -2.83 10.72
C THR A 15 0.74 -2.68 9.21
N GLU A 16 -0.35 -2.20 8.62
CA GLU A 16 -0.41 -1.89 7.19
C GLU A 16 0.63 -0.84 6.78
N VAL A 17 0.76 0.26 7.54
CA VAL A 17 1.79 1.28 7.35
C VAL A 17 3.20 0.68 7.44
N ALA A 18 3.46 -0.15 8.45
CA ALA A 18 4.76 -0.80 8.61
C ALA A 18 5.09 -1.73 7.42
N VAL A 19 4.14 -2.57 7.01
CA VAL A 19 4.33 -3.52 5.89
C VAL A 19 4.45 -2.80 4.54
N THR A 20 3.67 -1.74 4.29
CA THR A 20 3.78 -0.93 3.08
C THR A 20 5.11 -0.16 2.99
N LEU A 21 5.71 0.20 4.13
CA LEU A 21 7.03 0.83 4.17
C LEU A 21 8.19 -0.14 3.91
N VAL A 22 8.06 -1.44 4.22
CA VAL A 22 9.12 -2.44 4.00
C VAL A 22 9.70 -2.41 2.57
N PRO A 23 8.90 -2.48 1.49
CA PRO A 23 9.44 -2.43 0.14
C PRO A 23 10.02 -1.06 -0.23
N VAL A 24 9.51 0.04 0.32
CA VAL A 24 10.07 1.39 0.10
C VAL A 24 11.45 1.51 0.75
N VAL A 25 11.55 1.11 2.03
CA VAL A 25 12.82 1.13 2.78
C VAL A 25 13.82 0.15 2.16
N ARG A 26 13.38 -1.03 1.74
CA ARG A 26 14.23 -1.99 1.02
C ARG A 26 14.67 -1.43 -0.34
N GLY A 27 13.78 -0.78 -1.08
CA GLY A 27 14.14 -0.09 -2.33
C GLY A 27 15.22 0.97 -2.12
N LEU A 28 15.07 1.81 -1.09
CA LEU A 28 16.02 2.87 -0.74
C LEU A 28 17.35 2.36 -0.18
N LEU A 29 17.34 1.27 0.61
CA LEU A 29 18.56 0.69 1.20
C LEU A 29 19.36 -0.17 0.21
N PHE A 30 18.69 -0.73 -0.79
CA PHE A 30 19.29 -1.57 -1.82
C PHE A 30 19.30 -0.90 -3.20
N GLU A 31 19.07 0.41 -3.27
CA GLU A 31 19.25 1.20 -4.48
C GLU A 31 20.69 0.95 -4.96
N PRO A 32 20.89 0.21 -6.07
CA PRO A 32 22.24 -0.02 -6.55
C PRO A 32 22.77 1.35 -6.94
N SER A 33 23.93 1.68 -6.39
CA SER A 33 24.75 2.84 -6.76
C SER A 33 24.61 3.09 -8.26
N LEU A 34 24.18 4.30 -8.63
CA LEU A 34 24.19 4.76 -10.02
C LEU A 34 25.48 4.25 -10.67
N PRO A 35 25.43 3.56 -11.83
CA PRO A 35 26.65 3.16 -12.49
C PRO A 35 27.43 4.43 -12.77
N GLU A 36 28.53 4.59 -12.04
CA GLU A 36 29.58 5.55 -12.33
C GLU A 36 29.91 5.34 -13.80
N VAL A 37 29.58 6.34 -14.63
CA VAL A 37 29.85 6.31 -16.06
C VAL A 37 31.36 6.42 -16.21
N VAL A 38 32.03 5.28 -16.09
CA VAL A 38 33.41 5.12 -16.53
C VAL A 38 33.38 5.26 -18.05
N ALA A 39 33.96 6.34 -18.54
CA ALA A 39 34.17 6.56 -19.96
C ALA A 39 34.92 5.34 -20.55
N GLY A 40 34.23 4.52 -21.32
CA GLY A 40 34.88 3.55 -22.22
C GLY A 40 34.69 2.05 -21.94
N GLY A 41 33.66 1.61 -21.22
CA GLY A 41 33.37 0.17 -21.11
C GLY A 41 31.88 -0.12 -21.11
N GLU A 42 31.38 -0.76 -22.17
CA GLU A 42 30.04 -1.35 -22.17
C GLU A 42 29.94 -2.37 -21.01
N VAL A 43 29.30 -1.96 -19.92
CA VAL A 43 28.69 -2.90 -18.99
C VAL A 43 27.20 -2.59 -19.00
N ARG A 44 26.57 -3.06 -20.07
CA ARG A 44 25.12 -3.14 -20.24
C ARG A 44 24.54 -4.08 -19.18
N ARG A 45 24.43 -3.63 -17.93
CA ARG A 45 23.50 -4.23 -16.97
C ARG A 45 22.12 -3.65 -17.23
N VAL A 46 21.56 -4.02 -18.38
CA VAL A 46 20.12 -3.96 -18.55
C VAL A 46 19.59 -4.97 -17.55
N PHE A 47 19.01 -4.48 -16.44
CA PHE A 47 17.97 -5.22 -15.74
C PHE A 47 16.89 -5.48 -16.77
N GLN A 48 17.07 -6.54 -17.56
CA GLN A 48 16.11 -6.97 -18.54
C GLN A 48 15.04 -7.67 -17.73
N GLU A 49 14.11 -6.87 -17.25
CA GLU A 49 12.89 -7.32 -16.64
C GLU A 49 12.19 -8.17 -17.70
N ALA A 50 12.28 -9.50 -17.54
CA ALA A 50 12.19 -10.47 -18.62
C ALA A 50 10.82 -10.56 -19.31
N ASP A 51 9.83 -9.76 -18.89
CA ASP A 51 8.45 -9.81 -19.36
C ASP A 51 7.82 -8.41 -19.49
N VAL A 52 8.57 -7.39 -19.89
CA VAL A 52 7.98 -6.06 -20.16
C VAL A 52 7.53 -5.99 -21.62
N PRO A 53 6.22 -5.78 -21.90
CA PRO A 53 5.74 -5.60 -23.26
C PRO A 53 6.53 -4.50 -23.97
N VAL A 54 6.98 -4.79 -25.19
CA VAL A 54 7.78 -3.86 -26.00
C VAL A 54 7.02 -2.52 -26.13
N GLY A 55 7.54 -1.46 -25.51
CA GLY A 55 6.93 -0.11 -25.54
C GLY A 55 6.59 0.53 -24.19
N GLN A 56 6.76 -0.15 -23.04
CA GLN A 56 6.64 0.53 -21.74
C GLN A 56 7.88 1.37 -21.40
N PRO A 57 7.72 2.61 -20.89
CA PRO A 57 8.85 3.40 -20.45
C PRO A 57 9.56 2.71 -19.27
N PRO A 58 10.90 2.75 -19.24
CA PRO A 58 11.67 2.17 -18.14
C PRO A 58 11.23 2.81 -16.81
N GLY A 59 11.01 1.98 -15.79
CA GLY A 59 10.61 2.44 -14.46
C GLY A 59 9.11 2.64 -14.23
N LEU A 60 8.23 2.40 -15.22
CA LEU A 60 6.77 2.53 -15.03
C LEU A 60 6.24 1.65 -13.87
N ARG A 61 6.71 0.41 -13.78
CA ARG A 61 6.35 -0.52 -12.68
C ARG A 61 6.77 0.00 -11.31
N GLN A 62 7.96 0.61 -11.22
CA GLN A 62 8.46 1.24 -9.99
C GLN A 62 7.65 2.50 -9.63
N GLY A 63 7.33 3.34 -10.63
CA GLY A 63 6.48 4.51 -10.44
C GLY A 63 5.08 4.15 -9.96
N VAL A 64 4.46 3.11 -10.54
CA VAL A 64 3.16 2.61 -10.09
C VAL A 64 3.25 2.02 -8.69
N LEU A 65 4.29 1.23 -8.39
CA LEU A 65 4.49 0.68 -7.05
C LEU A 65 4.60 1.80 -6.01
N LEU A 66 5.45 2.81 -6.26
CA LEU A 66 5.66 3.96 -5.37
C LEU A 66 4.40 4.81 -5.21
N GLY A 67 3.70 5.09 -6.31
CA GLY A 67 2.45 5.85 -6.29
C GLY A 67 1.36 5.13 -5.51
N THR A 68 1.22 3.83 -5.73
CA THR A 68 0.22 3.00 -5.05
C THR A 68 0.52 2.86 -3.56
N THR A 69 1.78 2.65 -3.17
CA THR A 69 2.18 2.60 -1.75
C THR A 69 1.97 3.93 -1.06
N MET A 70 2.31 5.06 -1.69
CA MET A 70 2.06 6.39 -1.13
C MET A 70 0.58 6.67 -0.92
N LEU A 71 -0.26 6.32 -1.90
CA LEU A 71 -1.72 6.47 -1.77
C LEU A 71 -2.28 5.62 -0.63
N MET A 72 -1.86 4.36 -0.51
CA MET A 72 -2.26 3.49 0.60
C MET A 72 -1.80 4.06 1.96
N LEU A 73 -0.55 4.48 2.07
CA LEU A 73 0.02 5.08 3.29
C LEU A 73 -0.75 6.33 3.72
N VAL A 74 -0.96 7.28 2.81
CA VAL A 74 -1.71 8.51 3.10
C VAL A 74 -3.12 8.18 3.51
N THR A 75 -3.77 7.21 2.87
CA THR A 75 -5.15 6.82 3.19
C THR A 75 -5.24 6.13 4.55
N ALA A 76 -4.31 5.22 4.86
CA ALA A 76 -4.25 4.52 6.15
C ALA A 76 -3.96 5.48 7.32
N LEU A 77 -3.00 6.40 7.15
CA LEU A 77 -2.70 7.43 8.14
C LEU A 77 -3.87 8.40 8.31
N SER A 78 -4.48 8.83 7.21
CA SER A 78 -5.65 9.72 7.24
C SER A 78 -6.86 9.07 7.90
N ALA A 79 -6.99 7.73 7.84
CA ALA A 79 -8.04 6.99 8.52
C ALA A 79 -7.88 6.96 10.05
N LEU A 80 -6.69 7.17 10.59
CA LEU A 80 -6.49 7.27 12.05
C LEU A 80 -7.20 8.50 12.64
N ALA A 81 -7.18 9.62 11.93
CA ALA A 81 -7.82 10.86 12.39
C ALA A 81 -9.32 10.67 12.69
N PRO A 82 -10.18 10.18 11.77
CA PRO A 82 -11.58 9.96 12.07
C PRO A 82 -11.81 8.84 13.09
N VAL A 83 -10.95 7.81 13.15
CA VAL A 83 -11.06 6.74 14.16
C VAL A 83 -10.96 7.28 15.58
N TRP A 84 -10.11 8.27 15.81
CA TRP A 84 -9.91 8.88 17.13
C TRP A 84 -10.78 10.12 17.37
N LEU A 85 -10.88 11.02 16.39
CA LEU A 85 -11.57 12.30 16.53
C LEU A 85 -13.09 12.20 16.30
N ARG A 86 -13.53 11.27 15.45
CA ARG A 86 -14.95 11.13 15.05
C ARG A 86 -15.36 9.65 14.91
N PRO A 87 -15.33 8.86 16.01
CA PRO A 87 -15.52 7.40 15.96
C PRO A 87 -16.91 6.93 15.50
N GLY A 88 -17.89 7.84 15.41
CA GLY A 88 -19.20 7.58 14.83
C GLY A 88 -19.29 7.83 13.32
N SER A 89 -18.31 8.53 12.74
CA SER A 89 -18.28 8.83 11.31
C SER A 89 -17.83 7.60 10.52
N ARG A 90 -18.64 7.19 9.54
CA ARG A 90 -18.35 6.08 8.62
C ARG A 90 -17.99 6.54 7.20
N MET A 91 -18.06 7.84 6.92
CA MET A 91 -17.83 8.37 5.56
C MET A 91 -16.42 8.06 5.02
N TRP A 92 -15.42 8.00 5.91
CA TRP A 92 -14.04 7.67 5.54
C TRP A 92 -13.87 6.22 5.05
N LEU A 93 -14.81 5.31 5.36
CA LEU A 93 -14.73 3.92 4.89
C LEU A 93 -14.84 3.83 3.38
N ALA A 94 -15.66 4.68 2.76
CA ALA A 94 -15.86 4.65 1.31
C ALA A 94 -14.56 5.01 0.58
N THR A 95 -13.89 6.09 1.02
CA THR A 95 -12.59 6.49 0.46
C THR A 95 -11.51 5.47 0.77
N PHE A 96 -11.44 4.95 2.01
CA PHE A 96 -10.50 3.90 2.38
C PHE A 96 -10.65 2.66 1.49
N THR A 97 -11.86 2.09 1.42
CA THR A 97 -12.14 0.88 0.64
C THR A 97 -11.90 1.13 -0.84
N GLY A 98 -12.33 2.29 -1.37
CA GLY A 98 -12.13 2.67 -2.76
C GLY A 98 -10.65 2.72 -3.15
N THR A 99 -9.81 3.39 -2.36
CA THR A 99 -8.36 3.44 -2.61
C THR A 99 -7.75 2.03 -2.59
N HIS A 100 -8.16 1.18 -1.65
CA HIS A 100 -7.63 -0.17 -1.54
C HIS A 100 -8.05 -1.07 -2.71
N LEU A 101 -9.31 -0.97 -3.17
CA LEU A 101 -9.75 -1.69 -4.36
C LEU A 101 -9.03 -1.20 -5.63
N ALA A 102 -8.77 0.11 -5.74
CA ALA A 102 -7.94 0.64 -6.81
C ALA A 102 -6.50 0.09 -6.73
N ALA A 103 -5.92 0.02 -5.54
CA ALA A 103 -4.60 -0.58 -5.32
C ALA A 103 -4.57 -2.09 -5.62
N VAL A 104 -5.65 -2.84 -5.35
CA VAL A 104 -5.82 -4.24 -5.79
C VAL A 104 -5.76 -4.32 -7.32
N GLY A 105 -6.55 -3.48 -8.01
CA GLY A 105 -6.59 -3.44 -9.47
C GLY A 105 -5.23 -3.10 -10.09
N LEU A 106 -4.56 -2.06 -9.57
CA LEU A 106 -3.21 -1.68 -10.01
C LEU A 106 -2.19 -2.77 -9.73
N GLY A 107 -2.22 -3.36 -8.53
CA GLY A 107 -1.32 -4.45 -8.19
C GLY A 107 -1.52 -5.67 -9.09
N TRP A 108 -2.76 -5.99 -9.44
CA TRP A 108 -3.08 -7.07 -10.36
C TRP A 108 -2.55 -6.81 -11.77
N VAL A 109 -2.83 -5.64 -12.34
CA VAL A 109 -2.39 -5.26 -13.70
C VAL A 109 -0.86 -5.23 -13.82
N HIS A 110 -0.15 -4.86 -12.75
CA HIS A 110 1.31 -4.73 -12.74
C HIS A 110 2.05 -5.94 -12.14
N ASN A 111 1.36 -7.08 -11.94
CA ASN A 111 1.92 -8.30 -11.35
C ASN A 111 2.66 -8.04 -10.01
N LEU A 112 2.00 -7.36 -9.07
CA LEU A 112 2.50 -7.02 -7.75
C LEU A 112 1.71 -7.79 -6.67
N PRO A 113 1.90 -9.12 -6.55
CA PRO A 113 1.00 -9.99 -5.77
C PRO A 113 0.95 -9.64 -4.28
N LEU A 114 2.06 -9.20 -3.69
CA LEU A 114 2.10 -8.77 -2.29
C LEU A 114 1.26 -7.51 -2.04
N MET A 115 1.34 -6.52 -2.93
CA MET A 115 0.54 -5.30 -2.85
C MET A 115 -0.93 -5.60 -3.05
N THR A 116 -1.27 -6.43 -4.03
CA THR A 116 -2.65 -6.87 -4.26
C THR A 116 -3.22 -7.58 -3.05
N LEU A 117 -2.47 -8.50 -2.43
CA LEU A 117 -2.91 -9.23 -1.25
C LEU A 117 -3.14 -8.28 -0.07
N LEU A 118 -2.18 -7.41 0.21
CA LEU A 118 -2.28 -6.44 1.30
C LEU A 118 -3.49 -5.52 1.12
N ALA A 119 -3.63 -4.95 -0.09
CA ALA A 119 -4.73 -4.07 -0.41
C ALA A 119 -6.10 -4.78 -0.30
N ALA A 120 -6.19 -6.03 -0.75
CA ALA A 120 -7.42 -6.83 -0.67
C ALA A 120 -7.80 -7.15 0.78
N VAL A 121 -6.83 -7.58 1.59
CA VAL A 121 -7.06 -7.88 3.01
C VAL A 121 -7.50 -6.62 3.75
N SER A 122 -6.88 -5.46 3.51
CA SER A 122 -7.28 -4.20 4.11
C SER A 122 -8.66 -3.72 3.63
N ALA A 123 -8.95 -3.81 2.32
CA ALA A 123 -10.24 -3.45 1.74
C ALA A 123 -11.42 -4.22 2.35
N VAL A 124 -11.20 -5.47 2.79
CA VAL A 124 -12.24 -6.31 3.38
C VAL A 124 -12.21 -6.24 4.92
N GLY A 125 -11.03 -6.37 5.52
CA GLY A 125 -10.86 -6.49 6.96
C GLY A 125 -11.25 -5.21 7.72
N VAL A 126 -10.88 -4.03 7.21
CA VAL A 126 -11.19 -2.76 7.88
C VAL A 126 -12.69 -2.48 7.89
N PRO A 127 -13.43 -2.54 6.76
CA PRO A 127 -14.88 -2.35 6.79
C PRO A 127 -15.61 -3.39 7.63
N LEU A 128 -15.21 -4.67 7.59
CA LEU A 128 -15.81 -5.70 8.43
C LEU A 128 -15.65 -5.38 9.92
N LEU A 129 -14.47 -4.95 10.34
CA LEU A 129 -14.21 -4.60 11.74
C LEU A 129 -15.01 -3.37 12.19
N VAL A 130 -15.14 -2.36 11.32
CA VAL A 130 -15.84 -1.10 11.63
C VAL A 130 -17.36 -1.29 11.62
N LEU A 131 -17.88 -2.13 10.74
CA LEU A 131 -19.31 -2.44 10.62
C LEU A 131 -19.76 -3.56 11.55
N ALA A 132 -18.82 -4.28 12.18
CA ALA A 132 -19.14 -5.33 13.14
C ALA A 132 -20.03 -4.78 14.27
N PRO A 133 -21.15 -5.47 14.59
CA PRO A 133 -22.05 -5.04 15.64
C PRO A 133 -21.32 -4.99 16.99
N PRO A 134 -21.60 -3.99 17.85
CA PRO A 134 -21.06 -3.99 19.20
C PRO A 134 -21.53 -5.25 19.93
N ARG A 135 -20.60 -5.97 20.56
CA ARG A 135 -20.94 -7.14 21.40
C ARG A 135 -21.91 -6.68 22.49
N ARG A 136 -23.10 -7.31 22.56
CA ARG A 136 -24.09 -7.07 23.63
C ARG A 136 -23.41 -7.25 24.99
N GLY A 137 -23.43 -6.22 25.83
CA GLY A 137 -22.83 -6.22 27.18
C GLY A 137 -21.73 -5.19 27.43
N GLN A 138 -21.49 -4.25 26.50
CA GLN A 138 -20.68 -3.03 26.70
C GLN A 138 -21.54 -1.78 26.60
#